data_AF-A0A847KLZ6-F1
#
_entry.id   AF-A0A847KLZ6-F1
#
_cell.length_a   1.000
_cell.length_b   1.000
_cell.length_c   1.000
_cell.angle_alpha   90.00
_cell.angle_beta   90.00
_cell.angle_gamma   90.00
#
_symmetry.space_group_name_H-M   'P 1'
#
loop_
_entity.id
_entity.type
_entity.pdbx_description
1 polymer ?
#
loop_
_entity_poly.entity_id
_entity_poly.type
_entity_poly.pdbx_seq_one_letter_code
_entity_poly.pdbx_strand_id
1 'polypeptide(L)' 'MARDTYQRGPVVLRGRQIPKETTDTRLLQPQVDTDWLHTDPWRVMRIQAEFVEGFGALADIGPAVSVFGSARTKP' A
#
# COMPACT_ATOMS: atom_id res chain seq x y z
N MET A 1 2.72 -35.15 -24.01
CA MET A 1 2.30 -34.70 -22.66
C MET A 1 2.75 -33.25 -22.51
N ALA A 2 1.82 -32.32 -22.59
CA ALA A 2 2.12 -30.88 -22.54
C ALA A 2 2.75 -30.55 -21.19
N ARG A 3 3.89 -29.85 -21.19
CA ARG A 3 4.57 -29.44 -19.96
C ARG A 3 3.74 -28.36 -19.29
N ASP A 4 2.98 -28.72 -18.27
CA ASP A 4 2.24 -27.77 -17.43
C ASP A 4 3.20 -26.68 -16.95
N THR A 5 3.00 -25.49 -17.51
CA THR A 5 3.79 -24.29 -17.24
C THR A 5 2.82 -23.20 -16.84
N TYR A 6 2.99 -22.66 -15.65
CA TYR A 6 2.19 -21.58 -15.09
C TYR A 6 3.02 -20.30 -15.07
N GLN A 7 2.45 -19.20 -15.57
CA GLN A 7 3.12 -17.90 -15.61
C GLN A 7 2.41 -16.93 -14.66
N ARG A 8 3.17 -16.29 -13.77
CA ARG A 8 2.71 -15.24 -12.85
C ARG A 8 3.59 -14.01 -13.03
N GLY A 9 3.16 -13.13 -13.92
CA GLY A 9 3.96 -11.98 -14.34
C GLY A 9 5.35 -12.42 -14.82
N PRO A 10 6.44 -11.91 -14.24
CA PRO A 10 7.81 -12.29 -14.64
C PRO A 10 8.23 -13.70 -14.15
N VAL A 11 7.38 -14.41 -13.38
CA VAL A 11 7.73 -15.69 -12.76
C VAL A 11 7.10 -16.86 -13.52
N VAL A 12 7.92 -17.86 -13.89
CA VAL A 12 7.46 -19.09 -14.54
C VAL A 12 7.61 -20.27 -13.57
N LEU A 13 6.52 -20.99 -13.33
CA LEU A 13 6.45 -22.17 -12.44
C LEU A 13 6.12 -23.41 -13.27
N ARG A 14 6.75 -24.54 -12.99
CA ARG A 14 6.56 -25.79 -13.76
C ARG A 14 6.38 -27.00 -12.88
N GLY A 15 5.61 -27.97 -13.37
CA GLY A 15 5.37 -29.24 -12.69
C GLY A 15 4.94 -29.03 -11.23
N ARG A 16 5.76 -29.52 -10.28
CA ARG A 16 5.45 -29.44 -8.84
C ARG A 16 5.52 -28.04 -8.24
N GLN A 17 6.09 -27.06 -8.95
CA GLN A 17 6.14 -25.67 -8.49
C GLN A 17 4.85 -24.90 -8.76
N ILE A 18 3.93 -25.46 -9.56
CA ILE A 18 2.63 -24.83 -9.84
C ILE A 18 1.82 -24.81 -8.54
N PRO A 19 1.41 -23.63 -8.04
CA PRO A 19 0.64 -23.53 -6.81
C PRO A 19 -0.73 -24.22 -6.94
N LYS A 20 -1.19 -24.82 -5.84
CA LYS A 20 -2.53 -25.45 -5.78
C LYS A 20 -3.67 -24.41 -5.74
N GLU A 21 -3.36 -23.17 -5.38
CA GLU A 21 -4.31 -22.08 -5.22
C GLU A 21 -3.80 -20.83 -5.96
N THR A 22 -4.74 -19.99 -6.38
CA THR A 22 -4.41 -18.71 -7.04
C THR A 22 -3.85 -17.71 -6.03
N THR A 23 -3.14 -16.68 -6.53
CA THR A 23 -2.60 -15.63 -5.65
C THR A 23 -3.74 -14.81 -5.03
N ASP A 24 -4.81 -14.54 -5.77
CA ASP A 24 -5.99 -13.81 -5.29
C ASP A 24 -6.72 -14.55 -4.17
N THR A 25 -6.89 -15.88 -4.30
CA THR A 25 -7.48 -16.71 -3.24
C THR A 25 -6.71 -16.55 -1.92
N ARG A 26 -5.37 -16.53 -1.97
CA ARG A 26 -4.54 -16.33 -0.77
C ARG A 26 -4.62 -14.91 -0.22
N LEU A 27 -4.70 -13.90 -1.08
CA LEU A 27 -4.78 -12.49 -0.68
C LEU A 27 -6.11 -12.17 0.02
N LEU A 28 -7.22 -12.75 -0.45
CA LEU A 28 -8.56 -12.49 0.07
C LEU A 28 -8.94 -13.37 1.26
N GLN A 29 -8.08 -14.31 1.66
CA GLN A 29 -8.29 -15.08 2.87
C GLN A 29 -8.22 -14.16 4.10
N PRO A 30 -9.09 -14.38 5.11
CA PRO A 30 -9.02 -13.61 6.35
C PRO A 30 -7.64 -13.71 6.98
N GLN A 31 -7.00 -12.57 7.21
CA GLN A 31 -5.74 -12.52 7.91
C GLN A 31 -6.00 -12.45 9.42
N VAL A 32 -5.38 -13.37 10.17
CA VAL A 32 -5.60 -13.50 11.62
C VAL A 32 -4.73 -12.52 12.43
N ASP A 33 -3.63 -12.03 11.85
CA ASP A 33 -2.63 -11.19 12.51
C ASP A 33 -2.50 -9.81 11.84
N THR A 34 -2.69 -8.77 12.65
CA THR A 34 -2.59 -7.35 12.26
C THR A 34 -1.47 -6.60 12.99
N ASP A 35 -0.58 -7.28 13.73
CA ASP A 35 0.47 -6.63 14.54
C ASP A 35 1.43 -5.79 13.71
N TRP A 36 1.64 -6.18 12.44
CA TRP A 36 2.44 -5.43 11.47
C TRP A 36 1.95 -3.99 11.27
N LEU A 37 0.66 -3.70 11.47
CA LEU A 37 0.09 -2.34 11.39
C LEU A 37 0.68 -1.37 12.43
N HIS A 38 1.22 -1.90 13.53
CA HIS A 38 1.78 -1.09 14.62
C HIS A 38 3.30 -0.95 14.55
N THR A 39 3.94 -1.61 13.58
CA THR A 39 5.39 -1.61 13.41
C THR A 39 5.88 -0.37 12.68
N ASP A 40 7.14 0.01 12.93
CA ASP A 40 7.74 1.16 12.26
C ASP A 40 7.81 1.03 10.72
N PRO A 41 8.09 -0.14 10.11
CA PRO A 41 8.00 -0.31 8.66
C PRO A 41 6.64 0.10 8.07
N TRP A 42 5.53 -0.26 8.72
CA TRP A 42 4.21 0.15 8.26
C TRP A 42 3.94 1.64 8.46
N ARG A 43 4.44 2.23 9.56
CA ARG A 43 4.35 3.68 9.79
C ARG A 43 5.08 4.48 8.71
N VAL A 44 6.26 4.02 8.27
CA VAL A 44 6.99 4.65 7.16
C VAL A 44 6.16 4.67 5.89
N MET A 45 5.51 3.54 5.54
CA MET A 45 4.62 3.48 4.37
C MET A 45 3.44 4.44 4.49
N ARG A 46 2.85 4.57 5.69
CA ARG A 46 1.75 5.53 5.93
C ARG A 46 2.19 6.97 5.76
N ILE A 47 3.33 7.35 6.32
CA ILE A 47 3.88 8.70 6.18
C ILE A 47 4.15 9.02 4.70
N GLN A 48 4.72 8.07 3.95
CA GLN A 48 4.92 8.23 2.51
C GLN A 48 3.60 8.46 1.77
N ALA A 49 2.54 7.71 2.12
CA ALA A 49 1.22 7.88 1.53
C ALA A 49 0.63 9.27 1.82
N GLU A 50 0.78 9.78 3.06
CA GLU A 50 0.33 11.13 3.45
C GLU A 50 1.04 12.23 2.64
N PHE A 51 2.33 12.07 2.33
CA PHE A 51 3.04 13.00 1.44
C PHE A 51 2.52 12.94 0.01
N VAL A 52 2.30 11.75 -0.55
CA VAL A 52 1.76 11.59 -1.91
C VAL A 52 0.38 12.24 -2.02
N GLU A 53 -0.48 12.01 -1.03
CA GLU A 53 -1.79 12.64 -0.93
C GLU A 53 -1.69 14.17 -0.80
N GLY A 54 -0.85 14.65 0.12
CA GLY A 54 -0.66 16.07 0.38
C GLY A 54 -0.15 16.84 -0.84
N PHE A 55 0.81 16.28 -1.58
CA PHE A 55 1.30 16.89 -2.82
C PHE A 55 0.25 16.90 -3.92
N GLY A 56 -0.53 15.82 -4.05
CA GLY A 56 -1.64 15.77 -5.01
C GLY A 56 -2.71 16.82 -4.71
N ALA A 57 -3.10 16.97 -3.44
CA ALA A 57 -4.11 17.94 -3.03
C ALA A 57 -3.68 19.41 -3.19
N LEU A 58 -2.38 19.69 -3.10
CA LEU A 58 -1.81 21.03 -3.21
C LEU A 58 -1.16 21.32 -4.56
N ALA A 59 -1.32 20.46 -5.56
CA ALA A 59 -0.58 20.52 -6.82
C ALA A 59 -0.78 21.84 -7.60
N ASP A 60 -1.99 22.40 -7.55
CA ASP A 60 -2.36 23.62 -8.30
C ASP A 60 -2.36 24.89 -7.43
N ILE A 61 -1.80 24.83 -6.21
CA ILE A 61 -1.77 26.00 -5.32
C ILE A 61 -0.81 27.07 -5.88
N GLY A 62 -1.31 28.31 -6.00
CA GLY A 62 -0.49 29.48 -6.32
C GLY A 62 0.38 29.92 -5.13
N PRO A 63 1.04 31.08 -5.23
CA PRO A 63 1.79 31.65 -4.12
C PRO A 63 0.91 31.81 -2.87
N ALA A 64 1.35 31.26 -1.75
CA ALA A 64 0.59 31.21 -0.50
C ALA A 64 1.44 31.64 0.69
N VAL A 65 0.77 32.08 1.76
CA VAL A 65 1.39 32.41 3.05
C VAL A 65 0.73 31.58 4.15
N SER A 66 1.54 30.87 4.93
CA SER A 66 1.06 30.15 6.11
C SER A 66 0.92 31.11 7.30
N VAL A 67 -0.30 31.27 7.81
CA VAL A 67 -0.60 32.06 9.02
C VAL A 67 -0.89 31.11 10.17
N PHE A 68 -0.23 31.33 11.31
CA PHE A 68 -0.43 30.54 12.53
C PHE A 68 -1.01 31.41 13.64
N GLY A 69 -1.84 30.80 14.50
CA GLY A 69 -2.50 31.48 15.61
C GLY A 69 -2.95 30.50 16.68
N SER A 70 -3.40 31.03 17.82
CA SER A 70 -3.91 30.22 18.92
C SER A 70 -5.19 29.48 18.50
N ALA A 71 -5.20 28.15 18.63
CA ALA A 71 -6.41 27.33 18.44
C ALA A 71 -7.53 27.62 19.48
N ARG A 72 -7.26 28.51 20.44
CA ARG A 72 -8.16 28.86 21.56
C ARG A 72 -8.75 30.27 21.46
N THR A 73 -8.43 31.03 20.41
CA THR A 73 -8.98 32.38 20.25
C THR A 73 -10.48 32.32 19.99
N LYS A 74 -11.25 33.14 20.71
CA LYS A 74 -12.69 33.29 20.48
C LYS A 74 -12.95 34.32 19.37
N PRO A 75 -14.05 34.22 18.61
CA PRO A 75 -14.41 35.17 17.57
C PRO A 75 -14.51 36.62 18.06
#